data_AF-A0A819GX55-F1
#
_entry.id   AF-A0A819GX55-F1
#
_cell.length_a   1.000
_cell.length_b   1.000
_cell.length_c   1.000
_cell.angle_alpha   90.00
_cell.angle_beta   90.00
_cell.angle_gamma   90.00
#
_symmetry.space_group_name_H-M   'P 1'
#
loop_
_entity.id
_entity.type
_entity.pdbx_description
1 polymer ?
#
loop_
_entity_poly.entity_id
_entity_poly.type
_entity_poly.pdbx_seq_one_letter_code
_entity_poly.pdbx_strand_id
1 'polypeptide(L)'
;MTHNNSHNYSQIITINEYWRWLKESFIMNLAVGNWYNGQPINDSKGFLNDKTNRLIGWATMRQLRIKPDTCRIKSSIRGLIKHCYDDYGASIEEKGSFSPGWTTNTTQNYSTLINRAFIYQTSKQLDTYIYIGDHGTYRSGGYVYEFRGSLSEMSDDLIELHQLEWIDKQTRAVIIQMNLYNPSIRIFTSAVMIIEILSSSGIFFSARFDPLSVDAFTSIFQIACAFIYLTFILYFMFIEVRSFIRLKKLYFCQVWSYVEVGIIACSWTNVGIHIWRVNEAKRITRLFRETNGDVYLNFQLLAYINDIFSFLLGFCCFFGTLKLLRLCRYNRRLALLSNTLGRSARELISFSFMFSIIFMAFVALFYLQFLSFIWECSSLLSTAQMLFEMLLLKFDTTEITQAAPFLGPIYFTLFILFVVFICINMFVSIINDNFRAVRDYVHTVDHDNEDVFINFFKILQRWCGNHEESVNTVTFNTKTNVIMISEMIDPVKRLSYKLDELIVYTDRRYGEKTVRIAWNETTVSTLNWSMK
;
A
#
# COMPACT_ATOMS: atom_id res chain seq x y z
N MET A 1 -26.13 36.74 -0.35
CA MET A 1 -26.79 36.86 -1.67
C MET A 1 -25.73 36.60 -2.74
N THR A 2 -26.06 35.73 -3.70
CA THR A 2 -25.29 35.29 -4.89
C THR A 2 -23.89 34.69 -4.66
N HIS A 3 -23.84 33.42 -4.26
CA HIS A 3 -22.74 32.52 -4.65
C HIS A 3 -22.87 32.23 -6.16
N ASN A 4 -22.43 33.17 -7.01
CA ASN A 4 -22.33 32.94 -8.45
C ASN A 4 -20.95 32.33 -8.74
N ASN A 5 -20.94 31.07 -9.19
CA ASN A 5 -19.83 30.38 -9.85
C ASN A 5 -18.46 30.40 -9.15
N SER A 6 -18.36 29.89 -7.91
CA SER A 6 -17.07 29.37 -7.46
C SER A 6 -16.78 28.10 -8.27
N HIS A 7 -15.99 28.22 -9.33
CA HIS A 7 -15.55 27.07 -10.13
C HIS A 7 -14.89 26.05 -9.19
N ASN A 8 -15.47 24.85 -9.10
CA ASN A 8 -14.94 23.80 -8.26
C ASN A 8 -13.59 23.34 -8.82
N TYR A 9 -12.58 23.15 -7.96
CA TYR A 9 -11.23 22.77 -8.39
C TYR A 9 -11.23 21.49 -9.22
N SER A 10 -12.11 20.53 -8.89
CA SER A 10 -12.26 19.27 -9.62
C SER A 10 -12.99 19.38 -10.97
N GLN A 11 -13.53 20.55 -11.32
CA GLN A 11 -14.33 20.77 -12.54
C GLN A 11 -13.66 21.74 -13.52
N ILE A 12 -12.42 22.14 -13.25
CA ILE A 12 -11.66 23.00 -14.16
C ILE A 12 -11.28 22.16 -15.39
N ILE A 13 -11.46 22.69 -16.60
CA ILE A 13 -11.13 21.96 -17.85
C ILE A 13 -10.05 22.71 -18.63
N THR A 14 -9.98 24.03 -18.47
CA THR A 14 -9.07 24.88 -19.24
C THR A 14 -8.05 25.63 -18.38
N ILE A 15 -6.90 25.99 -18.96
CA ILE A 15 -5.86 26.79 -18.28
C ILE A 15 -6.43 28.16 -17.87
N ASN A 16 -7.30 28.77 -18.68
CA ASN A 16 -7.92 30.05 -18.36
C ASN A 16 -8.88 29.96 -17.15
N GLU A 17 -9.64 28.86 -17.05
CA GLU A 17 -10.43 28.58 -15.85
C GLU A 17 -9.54 28.35 -14.63
N TYR A 18 -8.38 27.72 -14.79
CA TYR A 18 -7.42 27.58 -13.69
C TYR A 18 -6.90 28.93 -13.19
N TRP A 19 -6.50 29.83 -14.08
CA TRP A 19 -6.10 31.20 -13.69
C TRP A 19 -7.24 31.97 -13.02
N ARG A 20 -8.48 31.81 -13.52
CA ARG A 20 -9.67 32.40 -12.88
C ARG A 20 -9.88 31.84 -11.48
N TRP A 21 -9.78 30.52 -11.32
CA TRP A 21 -9.88 29.85 -10.02
C TRP A 21 -8.79 30.32 -9.04
N LEU A 22 -7.54 30.46 -9.50
CA LEU A 22 -6.45 30.98 -8.69
C LEU A 22 -6.76 32.35 -8.11
N LYS A 23 -7.28 33.25 -8.95
CA LYS A 23 -7.60 34.63 -8.57
C LYS A 23 -8.85 34.73 -7.70
N GLU A 24 -9.95 34.12 -8.13
CA GLU A 24 -11.27 34.32 -7.52
C GLU A 24 -11.51 33.44 -6.30
N SER A 25 -10.90 32.25 -6.26
CA SER A 25 -11.14 31.26 -5.20
C SER A 25 -9.90 31.02 -4.35
N PHE A 26 -8.73 30.71 -4.94
CA PHE A 26 -7.55 30.33 -4.16
C PHE A 26 -6.99 31.50 -3.34
N ILE A 27 -6.63 32.62 -3.99
CA ILE A 27 -6.07 33.80 -3.30
C ILE A 27 -7.03 34.35 -2.24
N MET A 28 -8.32 34.46 -2.58
CA MET A 28 -9.33 34.98 -1.65
C MET A 28 -9.47 34.12 -0.38
N ASN A 29 -9.09 32.84 -0.44
CA ASN A 29 -9.10 31.95 0.72
C ASN A 29 -7.76 31.89 1.47
N LEU A 30 -6.66 32.37 0.87
CA LEU A 30 -5.33 32.38 1.49
C LEU A 30 -5.21 33.36 2.66
N ALA A 31 -5.97 34.45 2.64
CA ALA A 31 -6.01 35.41 3.74
C ALA A 31 -7.43 35.54 4.30
N VAL A 32 -7.50 35.83 5.58
CA VAL A 32 -8.75 35.94 6.30
C VAL A 32 -9.60 37.12 5.81
N GLY A 33 -10.86 36.86 5.49
CA GLY A 33 -11.83 37.91 5.21
C GLY A 33 -12.34 38.61 6.47
N ASN A 34 -13.19 39.62 6.27
CA ASN A 34 -13.87 40.30 7.38
C ASN A 34 -14.84 39.36 8.11
N TRP A 35 -15.23 39.73 9.34
CA TRP A 35 -16.32 39.07 10.04
C TRP A 35 -17.66 39.24 9.30
N TYR A 36 -18.66 38.45 9.70
CA TYR A 36 -20.03 38.55 9.15
C TYR A 36 -20.64 39.94 9.32
N ASN A 37 -20.17 40.71 10.32
CA ASN A 37 -20.58 42.07 10.61
C ASN A 37 -19.73 43.14 9.87
N GLY A 38 -18.86 42.73 8.94
CA GLY A 38 -18.01 43.63 8.16
C GLY A 38 -16.80 44.20 8.91
N GLN A 39 -16.61 43.87 10.19
CA GLN A 39 -15.46 44.34 10.95
C GLN A 39 -14.19 43.53 10.62
N PRO A 40 -13.02 44.20 10.58
CA PRO A 40 -11.74 43.50 10.43
C PRO A 40 -11.45 42.65 11.67
N ILE A 41 -10.76 41.53 11.48
CA ILE A 41 -10.37 40.64 12.57
C ILE A 41 -9.01 41.10 13.12
N ASN A 42 -8.97 41.53 14.38
CA ASN A 42 -7.71 41.86 15.07
C ASN A 42 -6.86 40.58 15.26
N ASP A 43 -5.54 40.68 15.11
CA ASP A 43 -4.57 39.56 15.21
C ASP A 43 -4.83 38.37 14.29
N SER A 44 -5.35 38.64 13.10
CA SER A 44 -5.73 37.63 12.11
C SER A 44 -4.65 37.35 11.05
N LYS A 45 -3.45 37.94 11.23
CA LYS A 45 -2.34 37.79 10.29
C LYS A 45 -1.95 36.32 10.12
N GLY A 46 -2.03 35.83 8.88
CA GLY A 46 -1.67 34.48 8.50
C GLY A 46 -2.77 33.43 8.71
N PHE A 47 -3.98 33.80 9.17
CA PHE A 47 -5.11 32.87 9.15
C PHE A 47 -5.73 32.82 7.74
N LEU A 48 -6.20 31.63 7.38
CA LEU A 48 -7.01 31.40 6.18
C LEU A 48 -8.42 31.99 6.37
N ASN A 49 -9.17 32.09 5.28
CA ASN A 49 -10.56 32.56 5.30
C ASN A 49 -11.54 31.62 6.05
N ASP A 50 -11.07 30.44 6.47
CA ASP A 50 -11.79 29.55 7.39
C ASP A 50 -11.75 30.00 8.86
N LYS A 51 -10.92 31.01 9.19
CA LYS A 51 -10.74 31.61 10.53
C LYS A 51 -10.23 30.64 11.59
N THR A 52 -9.76 29.46 11.20
CA THR A 52 -9.32 28.41 12.14
C THR A 52 -7.90 27.92 11.86
N ASN A 53 -7.56 27.78 10.58
CA ASN A 53 -6.24 27.32 10.17
C ASN A 53 -5.32 28.51 9.89
N ARG A 54 -4.10 28.43 10.39
CA ARG A 54 -3.04 29.40 10.15
C ARG A 54 -2.08 28.88 9.09
N LEU A 55 -1.84 29.66 8.05
CA LEU A 55 -0.80 29.43 7.06
C LEU A 55 0.58 29.64 7.70
N ILE A 56 1.48 28.68 7.50
CA ILE A 56 2.88 28.77 7.93
C ILE A 56 3.71 29.24 6.75
N GLY A 57 4.35 30.41 6.90
CA GLY A 57 5.07 31.06 5.81
C GLY A 57 4.10 31.54 4.72
N TRP A 58 4.29 31.06 3.51
CA TRP A 58 3.44 31.36 2.34
C TRP A 58 3.10 30.09 1.57
N ALA A 59 2.14 30.17 0.65
CA ALA A 59 1.94 29.14 -0.36
C ALA A 59 2.98 29.29 -1.48
N THR A 60 3.36 28.19 -2.13
CA THR A 60 4.24 28.20 -3.30
C THR A 60 3.53 27.55 -4.49
N MET A 61 3.73 28.10 -5.68
CA MET A 61 3.28 27.52 -6.96
C MET A 61 4.50 27.12 -7.76
N ARG A 62 4.76 25.81 -7.83
CA ARG A 62 5.89 25.23 -8.54
C ARG A 62 5.45 24.64 -9.87
N GLN A 63 6.17 24.96 -10.93
CA GLN A 63 5.91 24.50 -12.27
C GLN A 63 7.03 23.61 -12.79
N LEU A 64 6.63 22.55 -13.48
CA LEU A 64 7.49 21.61 -14.18
C LEU A 64 7.21 21.70 -15.68
N ARG A 65 8.29 21.90 -16.44
CA ARG A 65 8.27 22.12 -17.88
C ARG A 65 9.26 21.20 -18.58
N ILE A 66 9.03 20.99 -19.86
CA ILE A 66 9.92 20.23 -20.74
C ILE A 66 10.53 21.11 -21.82
N LYS A 67 11.66 20.66 -22.37
CA LYS A 67 12.34 21.31 -23.50
C LYS A 67 11.45 21.31 -24.74
N PRO A 68 11.64 22.27 -25.67
CA PRO A 68 10.98 22.23 -26.97
C PRO A 68 11.51 21.07 -27.82
N ASP A 69 10.68 20.62 -28.76
CA ASP A 69 11.03 19.66 -29.82
C ASP A 69 11.55 18.30 -29.31
N THR A 70 10.93 17.81 -28.24
CA THR A 70 11.27 16.52 -27.63
C THR A 70 10.74 15.33 -28.41
N CYS A 71 9.72 15.54 -29.24
CA CYS A 71 9.06 14.49 -30.01
C CYS A 71 9.62 14.35 -31.43
N ARG A 72 9.49 13.15 -32.01
CA ARG A 72 9.92 12.86 -33.39
C ARG A 72 8.80 13.15 -34.38
N ILE A 73 8.88 14.30 -35.05
CA ILE A 73 7.96 14.68 -36.13
C ILE A 73 8.36 13.98 -37.44
N LYS A 74 7.43 13.30 -38.10
CA LYS A 74 7.67 12.71 -39.43
C LYS A 74 7.95 13.79 -40.48
N SER A 75 8.89 13.55 -41.39
CA SER A 75 9.31 14.50 -42.43
C SER A 75 8.14 15.04 -43.27
N SER A 76 7.15 14.20 -43.58
CA SER A 76 5.97 14.56 -44.37
C SER A 76 5.10 15.67 -43.74
N ILE A 77 5.13 15.86 -42.42
CA ILE A 77 4.25 16.79 -41.68
C ILE A 77 5.04 17.97 -41.10
N ARG A 78 6.38 17.96 -41.24
CA ARG A 78 7.27 18.99 -40.65
C ARG A 78 7.01 20.41 -41.15
N GLY A 79 6.41 20.56 -42.34
CA GLY A 79 5.98 21.88 -42.84
C GLY A 79 4.78 22.47 -42.10
N LEU A 80 3.93 21.63 -41.48
CA LEU A 80 2.71 22.04 -40.76
C LEU A 80 2.96 22.23 -39.27
N ILE A 81 3.78 21.38 -38.66
CA ILE A 81 4.06 21.39 -37.22
C ILE A 81 5.50 21.84 -36.99
N LYS A 82 5.65 23.06 -36.47
CA LYS A 82 6.95 23.65 -36.14
C LYS A 82 7.52 23.12 -34.82
N HIS A 83 6.67 22.94 -33.82
CA HIS A 83 7.08 22.51 -32.49
C HIS A 83 6.26 21.34 -31.98
N CYS A 84 6.89 20.48 -31.19
CA CYS A 84 6.23 19.35 -30.56
C CYS A 84 6.72 19.10 -29.13
N TYR A 85 5.80 18.70 -28.27
CA TYR A 85 6.02 18.55 -26.84
C TYR A 85 5.47 17.20 -26.37
N ASP A 86 6.37 16.32 -25.94
CA ASP A 86 6.05 14.97 -25.43
C ASP A 86 5.48 15.01 -24.00
N ASP A 87 5.12 13.87 -23.40
CA ASP A 87 4.78 13.79 -21.97
C ASP A 87 5.98 14.10 -21.07
N TYR A 88 5.75 14.26 -19.76
CA TYR A 88 6.83 14.58 -18.84
C TYR A 88 7.85 13.42 -18.77
N GLY A 89 9.11 13.76 -19.05
CA GLY A 89 10.23 12.84 -18.90
C GLY A 89 11.37 13.48 -18.12
N ALA A 90 11.91 12.74 -17.15
CA ALA A 90 13.00 13.20 -16.31
C ALA A 90 14.27 13.61 -17.10
N SER A 91 14.49 13.05 -18.29
CA SER A 91 15.62 13.40 -19.18
C SER A 91 15.39 14.66 -20.00
N ILE A 92 14.14 15.02 -20.27
CA ILE A 92 13.72 16.12 -21.14
C ILE A 92 13.18 17.33 -20.38
N GLU A 93 13.26 17.30 -19.05
CA GLU A 93 12.97 18.41 -18.13
C GLU A 93 13.78 19.66 -18.52
N GLU A 94 13.10 20.81 -18.58
CA GLU A 94 13.72 22.11 -18.80
C GLU A 94 14.29 22.65 -17.48
N LYS A 95 15.56 23.07 -17.54
CA LYS A 95 16.34 23.53 -16.37
C LYS A 95 17.04 24.87 -16.60
N GLY A 96 16.84 25.48 -17.77
CA GLY A 96 17.40 26.79 -18.10
C GLY A 96 16.83 27.89 -17.22
N SER A 97 17.58 28.98 -17.07
CA SER A 97 17.06 30.20 -16.46
C SER A 97 16.54 31.12 -17.56
N PHE A 98 15.35 31.66 -17.38
CA PHE A 98 14.72 32.56 -18.34
C PHE A 98 14.38 33.90 -17.69
N SER A 99 14.22 34.91 -18.54
CA SER A 99 13.57 36.16 -18.21
C SER A 99 12.04 36.00 -18.34
N PRO A 100 11.25 36.91 -17.74
CA PRO A 100 9.80 36.89 -17.83
C PRO A 100 9.28 36.76 -19.28
N GLY A 101 8.28 35.90 -19.46
CA GLY A 101 7.76 35.52 -20.78
C GLY A 101 8.54 34.39 -21.49
N TRP A 102 9.34 33.60 -20.76
CA TRP A 102 10.15 32.50 -21.31
C TRP A 102 11.14 32.95 -22.39
N THR A 103 11.68 34.16 -22.23
CA THR A 103 12.67 34.75 -23.15
C THR A 103 14.06 34.79 -22.52
N THR A 104 15.11 34.98 -23.32
CA THR A 104 16.49 35.12 -22.79
C THR A 104 16.86 36.57 -22.48
N ASN A 105 16.18 37.54 -23.07
CA ASN A 105 16.42 38.97 -22.91
C ASN A 105 15.09 39.70 -22.74
N THR A 106 14.97 40.51 -21.69
CA THR A 106 13.84 41.41 -21.46
C THR A 106 14.32 42.86 -21.28
N THR A 107 13.60 43.80 -21.88
CA THR A 107 13.83 45.25 -21.71
C THR A 107 13.00 45.86 -20.60
N GLN A 108 11.99 45.14 -20.09
CA GLN A 108 11.09 45.60 -19.03
C GLN A 108 11.59 45.17 -17.65
N ASN A 109 11.43 46.07 -16.67
CA ASN A 109 11.75 45.82 -15.27
C ASN A 109 10.52 45.26 -14.55
N TYR A 110 10.54 43.96 -14.28
CA TYR A 110 9.53 43.27 -13.50
C TYR A 110 9.86 43.24 -12.01
N SER A 111 8.88 42.91 -11.17
CA SER A 111 9.11 42.69 -9.73
C SER A 111 10.14 41.57 -9.50
N THR A 112 10.85 41.62 -8.38
CA THR A 112 11.88 40.61 -8.05
C THR A 112 11.27 39.20 -7.89
N LEU A 113 10.04 39.12 -7.38
CA LEU A 113 9.27 37.89 -7.25
C LEU A 113 8.95 37.25 -8.61
N ILE A 114 8.46 38.06 -9.55
CA ILE A 114 8.13 37.60 -10.90
C ILE A 114 9.40 37.16 -11.64
N ASN A 115 10.48 37.96 -11.57
CA ASN A 115 11.76 37.57 -12.17
C ASN A 115 12.25 36.21 -11.63
N ARG A 116 12.12 35.97 -10.32
CA ARG A 116 12.52 34.70 -9.69
C ARG A 116 11.65 33.51 -10.14
N ALA A 117 10.40 33.76 -10.53
CA ALA A 117 9.48 32.72 -11.01
C ALA A 117 9.88 32.12 -12.37
N PHE A 118 10.76 32.77 -13.14
CA PHE A 118 11.29 32.25 -14.43
C PHE A 118 12.71 31.66 -14.30
N ILE A 119 13.27 31.64 -13.09
CA ILE A 119 14.59 31.06 -12.81
C ILE A 119 14.40 29.66 -12.24
N TYR A 120 15.07 28.67 -12.85
CA TYR A 120 15.00 27.29 -12.40
C TYR A 120 15.66 27.12 -11.02
N GLN A 121 14.95 26.49 -10.09
CA GLN A 121 15.46 26.17 -8.76
C GLN A 121 15.66 24.66 -8.60
N THR A 122 16.79 24.30 -8.01
CA THR A 122 17.16 22.90 -7.77
C THR A 122 16.45 22.34 -6.54
N SER A 123 16.33 21.01 -6.49
CA SER A 123 15.75 20.28 -5.34
C SER A 123 16.35 20.68 -3.98
N LYS A 124 17.65 20.95 -3.92
CA LYS A 124 18.33 21.35 -2.67
C LYS A 124 17.95 22.76 -2.22
N GLN A 125 17.68 23.66 -3.16
CA GLN A 125 17.27 25.03 -2.86
C GLN A 125 15.81 25.10 -2.40
N LEU A 126 14.95 24.25 -2.98
CA LEU A 126 13.53 24.19 -2.65
C LEU A 126 13.19 23.26 -1.48
N ASP A 127 14.14 22.41 -1.04
CA ASP A 127 13.92 21.33 -0.08
C ASP A 127 12.71 20.44 -0.44
N THR A 128 12.53 20.20 -1.75
CA THR A 128 11.42 19.43 -2.34
C THR A 128 11.85 18.03 -2.72
N TYR A 129 10.88 17.12 -2.77
CA TYR A 129 11.06 15.71 -3.13
C TYR A 129 10.24 15.34 -4.36
N ILE A 130 10.53 14.18 -4.94
CA ILE A 130 9.79 13.64 -6.09
C ILE A 130 8.32 13.52 -5.69
N TYR A 131 7.43 13.97 -6.57
CA TYR A 131 5.99 13.86 -6.39
C TYR A 131 5.44 12.86 -7.41
N ILE A 132 4.69 11.87 -6.94
CA ILE A 132 4.03 10.87 -7.79
C ILE A 132 2.59 11.35 -7.98
N GLY A 133 2.27 11.81 -9.18
CA GLY A 133 0.90 12.14 -9.60
C GLY A 133 0.20 10.93 -10.21
N ASP A 134 -1.01 11.15 -10.73
CA ASP A 134 -1.83 10.10 -11.32
C ASP A 134 -1.33 9.74 -12.73
N HIS A 135 -0.81 10.73 -13.47
CA HIS A 135 -0.34 10.58 -14.85
C HIS A 135 1.18 10.64 -15.02
N GLY A 136 1.93 11.13 -14.02
CA GLY A 136 3.37 11.27 -14.13
C GLY A 136 4.11 11.26 -12.79
N THR A 137 5.39 10.90 -12.85
CA THR A 137 6.31 11.08 -11.72
C THR A 137 7.15 12.33 -11.94
N TYR A 138 6.93 13.35 -11.11
CA TYR A 138 7.55 14.66 -11.25
C TYR A 138 8.75 14.81 -10.34
N ARG A 139 9.81 15.45 -10.86
CA ARG A 139 11.00 15.73 -10.06
C ARG A 139 10.75 16.86 -9.06
N SER A 140 11.71 16.98 -8.15
CA SER A 140 11.69 17.96 -7.07
C SER A 140 12.00 19.39 -7.51
N GLY A 141 12.78 19.59 -8.58
CA GLY A 141 13.10 20.92 -9.08
C GLY A 141 11.92 21.64 -9.74
N GLY A 142 12.16 22.85 -10.25
CA GLY A 142 11.20 23.56 -11.07
C GLY A 142 11.30 25.09 -10.96
N TYR A 143 10.35 25.74 -11.61
CA TYR A 143 10.14 27.19 -11.58
C TYR A 143 9.12 27.51 -10.49
N VAL A 144 9.40 28.47 -9.61
CA VAL A 144 8.57 28.67 -8.42
C VAL A 144 8.16 30.12 -8.28
N TYR A 145 6.86 30.35 -8.23
CA TYR A 145 6.25 31.59 -7.75
C TYR A 145 5.85 31.44 -6.28
N GLU A 146 6.11 32.45 -5.48
CA GLU A 146 5.82 32.47 -4.04
C GLU A 146 4.68 33.45 -3.77
N PHE A 147 3.59 32.98 -3.15
CA PHE A 147 2.43 33.81 -2.81
C PHE A 147 2.74 34.69 -1.59
N ARG A 148 3.46 35.79 -1.81
CA ARG A 148 3.85 36.75 -0.77
C ARG A 148 3.15 38.09 -0.95
N GLY A 149 3.00 38.82 0.15
CA GLY A 149 2.45 40.17 0.16
C GLY A 149 0.95 40.22 0.45
N SER A 150 0.34 41.34 0.09
CA SER A 150 -1.10 41.58 0.24
C SER A 150 -1.92 40.84 -0.83
N LEU A 151 -3.23 40.66 -0.57
CA LEU A 151 -4.14 40.03 -1.54
C LEU A 151 -4.16 40.76 -2.89
N SER A 152 -4.05 42.10 -2.88
CA SER A 152 -3.99 42.91 -4.10
C SER A 152 -2.70 42.67 -4.88
N GLU A 153 -1.54 42.68 -4.22
CA GLU A 153 -0.24 42.42 -4.86
C GLU A 153 -0.20 41.01 -5.48
N MET A 154 -0.66 40.00 -4.75
CA MET A 154 -0.72 38.63 -5.28
C MET A 154 -1.69 38.52 -6.46
N SER A 155 -2.82 39.23 -6.43
CA SER A 155 -3.77 39.27 -7.55
C SER A 155 -3.16 39.93 -8.79
N ASP A 156 -2.43 41.04 -8.62
CA ASP A 156 -1.78 41.76 -9.72
C ASP A 156 -0.65 40.93 -10.32
N ASP A 157 0.16 40.28 -9.49
CA ASP A 157 1.21 39.34 -9.92
C ASP A 157 0.63 38.18 -10.74
N LEU A 158 -0.52 37.60 -10.35
CA LEU A 158 -1.16 36.53 -11.12
C LEU A 158 -1.65 37.01 -12.49
N ILE A 159 -2.17 38.25 -12.58
CA ILE A 159 -2.58 38.83 -13.86
C ILE A 159 -1.36 38.97 -14.77
N GLU A 160 -0.24 39.44 -14.22
CA GLU A 160 1.01 39.59 -14.95
C GLU A 160 1.58 38.23 -15.39
N LEU A 161 1.62 37.23 -14.50
CA LEU A 161 2.05 35.87 -14.85
C LEU A 161 1.16 35.22 -15.92
N HIS A 162 -0.14 35.51 -15.90
CA HIS A 162 -1.06 35.06 -16.94
C HIS A 162 -0.75 35.72 -18.29
N GLN A 163 -0.50 37.03 -18.31
CA GLN A 163 -0.12 37.77 -19.52
C GLN A 163 1.24 37.32 -20.08
N LEU A 164 2.16 36.94 -19.22
CA LEU A 164 3.49 36.42 -19.57
C LEU A 164 3.46 34.93 -19.97
N GLU A 165 2.28 34.31 -20.08
CA GLU A 165 2.12 32.88 -20.38
C GLU A 165 3.01 32.00 -19.49
N TRP A 166 3.05 32.27 -18.17
CA TRP A 166 3.86 31.49 -17.25
C TRP A 166 3.51 30.00 -17.39
N ILE A 167 2.22 29.66 -17.47
CA ILE A 167 1.73 28.34 -17.88
C ILE A 167 1.45 28.33 -19.38
N ASP A 168 2.19 27.51 -20.12
CA ASP A 168 2.08 27.38 -21.58
C ASP A 168 2.07 25.90 -22.03
N LYS A 169 2.24 25.67 -23.34
CA LYS A 169 2.27 24.35 -23.98
C LYS A 169 3.40 23.41 -23.52
N GLN A 170 4.50 23.96 -22.99
CA GLN A 170 5.63 23.18 -22.45
C GLN A 170 5.39 22.71 -21.01
N THR A 171 4.38 23.28 -20.35
CA THR A 171 4.07 22.95 -18.96
C THR A 171 3.46 21.56 -18.89
N ARG A 172 3.93 20.77 -17.91
CA ARG A 172 3.41 19.42 -17.67
C ARG A 172 2.78 19.25 -16.30
N ALA A 173 3.29 19.96 -15.30
CA ALA A 173 2.60 20.02 -14.02
C ALA A 173 2.79 21.36 -13.33
N VAL A 174 1.76 21.76 -12.59
CA VAL A 174 1.78 22.90 -11.67
C VAL A 174 1.33 22.40 -10.31
N ILE A 175 2.18 22.57 -9.30
CA ILE A 175 2.00 22.05 -7.96
C ILE A 175 1.96 23.24 -7.00
N ILE A 176 0.81 23.44 -6.36
CA ILE A 176 0.66 24.37 -5.25
C ILE A 176 0.94 23.62 -3.96
N GLN A 177 1.84 24.16 -3.13
CA GLN A 177 2.18 23.58 -1.84
C GLN A 177 2.02 24.64 -0.73
N MET A 178 1.32 24.29 0.33
CA MET A 178 1.15 25.14 1.51
C MET A 178 1.05 24.30 2.78
N ASN A 179 1.49 24.87 3.90
CA ASN A 179 1.47 24.19 5.19
C ASN A 179 0.63 25.00 6.17
N LEU A 180 -0.29 24.30 6.82
CA LEU A 180 -1.30 24.87 7.70
C LEU A 180 -1.08 24.36 9.12
N TYR A 181 -1.50 25.14 10.10
CA TYR A 181 -1.54 24.75 11.49
C TYR A 181 -2.88 25.13 12.09
N ASN A 182 -3.53 24.16 12.70
CA ASN A 182 -4.77 24.38 13.44
C ASN A 182 -4.46 24.52 14.94
N PRO A 183 -4.59 25.71 15.54
CA PRO A 183 -4.28 25.91 16.95
C PRO A 183 -5.24 25.18 17.91
N SER A 184 -6.49 24.96 17.51
CA SER A 184 -7.52 24.34 18.35
C SER A 184 -7.23 22.86 18.60
N ILE A 185 -6.82 22.13 17.56
CA ILE A 185 -6.50 20.69 17.63
C ILE A 185 -4.99 20.41 17.72
N ARG A 186 -4.13 21.43 17.57
CA ARG A 186 -2.66 21.34 17.58
C ARG A 186 -2.09 20.38 16.52
N ILE A 187 -2.67 20.39 15.33
CA ILE A 187 -2.26 19.56 14.20
C ILE A 187 -1.78 20.45 13.05
N PHE A 188 -0.66 20.06 12.46
CA PHE A 188 -0.16 20.64 11.21
C PHE A 188 -0.79 19.90 10.03
N THR A 189 -1.01 20.57 8.91
CA THR A 189 -1.52 19.93 7.69
C THR A 189 -0.67 20.37 6.51
N SER A 190 -0.10 19.42 5.78
CA SER A 190 0.53 19.71 4.50
C SER A 190 -0.51 19.57 3.39
N ALA A 191 -0.73 20.63 2.63
CA ALA A 191 -1.68 20.66 1.53
C ALA A 191 -0.92 20.79 0.22
N VAL A 192 -1.14 19.83 -0.68
CA VAL A 192 -0.56 19.79 -2.01
C VAL A 192 -1.68 19.64 -3.03
N MET A 193 -1.78 20.60 -3.95
CA MET A 193 -2.71 20.56 -5.07
C MET A 193 -1.90 20.54 -6.35
N ILE A 194 -2.18 19.61 -7.26
CA ILE A 194 -1.46 19.45 -8.51
C ILE A 194 -2.41 19.49 -9.69
N ILE A 195 -1.95 20.14 -10.74
CA ILE A 195 -2.53 20.08 -12.07
C ILE A 195 -1.54 19.40 -12.98
N GLU A 196 -1.97 18.33 -13.63
CA GLU A 196 -1.23 17.59 -14.64
C GLU A 196 -1.78 17.97 -16.02
N ILE A 197 -0.90 18.43 -16.90
CA ILE A 197 -1.22 18.78 -18.29
C ILE A 197 -0.55 17.73 -19.18
N LEU A 198 -1.35 16.88 -19.82
CA LEU A 198 -0.85 15.83 -20.70
C LEU A 198 -0.43 16.39 -22.07
N SER A 199 0.38 15.63 -22.81
CA SER A 199 0.73 15.95 -24.20
C SER A 199 -0.50 16.11 -25.12
N SER A 200 -1.61 15.42 -24.81
CA SER A 200 -2.92 15.57 -25.48
C SER A 200 -3.63 16.89 -25.17
N SER A 201 -3.03 17.76 -24.34
CA SER A 201 -3.64 19.00 -23.79
C SER A 201 -4.80 18.77 -22.82
N GLY A 202 -5.03 17.53 -22.38
CA GLY A 202 -5.94 17.24 -21.27
C GLY A 202 -5.36 17.73 -19.94
N ILE A 203 -6.23 18.27 -19.08
CA ILE A 203 -5.87 18.80 -17.76
C ILE A 203 -6.53 17.96 -16.68
N PHE A 204 -5.75 17.48 -15.72
CA PHE A 204 -6.19 16.63 -14.61
C PHE A 204 -5.78 17.25 -13.28
N PHE A 205 -6.61 17.05 -12.27
CA PHE A 205 -6.50 17.72 -10.98
C PHE A 205 -6.47 16.68 -9.87
N SER A 206 -5.52 16.81 -8.96
CA SER A 206 -5.55 16.04 -7.71
C SER A 206 -5.11 16.91 -6.54
N ALA A 207 -5.68 16.63 -5.38
CA ALA A 207 -5.42 17.36 -4.15
C ALA A 207 -5.19 16.36 -3.02
N ARG A 208 -4.17 16.64 -2.22
CA ARG A 208 -3.73 15.80 -1.13
C ARG A 208 -3.55 16.66 0.13
N PHE A 209 -4.14 16.20 1.23
CA PHE A 209 -4.09 16.87 2.52
C PHE A 209 -3.61 15.88 3.58
N ASP A 210 -2.44 16.13 4.15
CA ASP A 210 -1.80 15.24 5.11
C ASP A 210 -1.77 15.88 6.50
N PRO A 211 -2.58 15.41 7.46
CA PRO A 211 -2.50 15.85 8.84
C PRO A 211 -1.27 15.24 9.54
N LEU A 212 -0.50 16.08 10.22
CA LEU A 212 0.79 15.77 10.83
C LEU A 212 0.80 16.26 12.28
N SER A 213 1.07 15.33 13.21
CA SER A 213 1.46 15.68 14.57
C SER A 213 2.97 15.81 14.64
N VAL A 214 3.48 16.99 14.98
CA VAL A 214 4.93 17.26 15.16
C VAL A 214 5.39 16.80 16.55
N ASP A 215 4.48 16.78 17.53
CA ASP A 215 4.76 16.30 18.87
C ASP A 215 4.94 14.77 18.86
N ALA A 216 6.11 14.32 19.34
CA ALA A 216 6.47 12.90 19.40
C ALA A 216 5.70 12.16 20.52
N PHE A 217 5.59 12.80 21.68
CA PHE A 217 4.88 12.29 22.85
C PHE A 217 4.18 13.44 23.55
N THR A 218 2.86 13.38 23.67
CA THR A 218 2.05 14.41 24.33
C THR A 218 1.77 14.08 25.79
N SER A 219 1.89 12.80 26.18
CA SER A 219 1.59 12.33 27.54
C SER A 219 2.61 11.31 28.04
N ILE A 220 2.79 11.27 29.37
CA ILE A 220 3.62 10.26 30.06
C ILE A 220 3.11 8.85 29.76
N PHE A 221 1.79 8.69 29.59
CA PHE A 221 1.17 7.43 29.21
C PHE A 221 1.72 6.89 27.87
N GLN A 222 1.86 7.73 26.84
CA GLN A 222 2.42 7.31 25.55
C GLN A 222 3.88 6.85 25.68
N ILE A 223 4.67 7.52 26.51
CA ILE A 223 6.06 7.13 26.79
C ILE A 223 6.10 5.76 27.48
N ALA A 224 5.24 5.55 28.49
CA ALA A 224 5.13 4.26 29.16
C ALA A 224 4.72 3.14 28.20
N CYS A 225 3.72 3.39 27.33
CA CYS A 225 3.32 2.44 26.29
C CYS A 225 4.45 2.13 25.30
N ALA A 226 5.22 3.13 24.88
CA ALA A 226 6.37 2.94 23.99
C ALA A 226 7.47 2.07 24.64
N PHE A 227 7.74 2.29 25.92
CA PHE A 227 8.69 1.46 26.67
C PHE A 227 8.22 0.01 26.82
N ILE A 228 6.94 -0.19 27.15
CA ILE A 228 6.32 -1.51 27.22
C ILE A 228 6.39 -2.21 25.86
N TYR A 229 6.05 -1.50 24.78
CA TYR A 229 6.11 -2.01 23.41
C TYR A 229 7.53 -2.44 23.01
N LEU A 230 8.54 -1.61 23.29
CA LEU A 230 9.95 -1.94 23.03
C LEU A 230 10.39 -3.21 23.80
N THR A 231 9.97 -3.32 25.06
CA THR A 231 10.25 -4.50 25.90
C THR A 231 9.62 -5.76 25.31
N PHE A 232 8.37 -5.69 24.83
CA PHE A 232 7.71 -6.81 24.16
C PHE A 232 8.41 -7.23 22.87
N ILE A 233 8.83 -6.28 22.03
CA ILE A 233 9.54 -6.59 20.78
C ILE A 233 10.86 -7.31 21.07
N LEU A 234 11.63 -6.83 22.04
CA LEU A 234 12.90 -7.46 22.46
C LEU A 234 12.67 -8.88 22.98
N TYR A 235 11.63 -9.07 23.79
CA TYR A 235 11.24 -10.39 24.29
C TYR A 235 10.86 -11.36 23.15
N PHE A 236 10.00 -10.93 22.22
CA PHE A 236 9.60 -11.75 21.08
C PHE A 236 10.77 -12.03 20.13
N MET A 237 11.66 -11.07 19.91
CA MET A 237 12.90 -11.25 19.16
C MET A 237 13.77 -12.36 19.78
N PHE A 238 13.96 -12.34 21.10
CA PHE A 238 14.75 -13.37 21.79
C PHE A 238 14.14 -14.78 21.61
N ILE A 239 12.82 -14.90 21.74
CA ILE A 239 12.10 -16.16 21.53
C ILE A 239 12.27 -16.66 20.10
N GLU A 240 12.09 -15.79 19.11
CA GLU A 240 12.18 -16.17 17.69
C GLU A 240 13.62 -16.52 17.28
N VAL A 241 14.63 -15.79 17.77
CA VAL A 241 16.04 -16.14 17.54
C VAL A 241 16.37 -17.51 18.12
N ARG A 242 15.91 -17.81 19.35
CA ARG A 242 16.09 -19.14 19.96
C ARG A 242 15.38 -20.24 19.16
N SER A 243 14.18 -19.95 18.66
CA SER A 243 13.41 -20.88 17.84
C SER A 243 14.09 -21.15 16.50
N PHE A 244 14.62 -20.10 15.87
CA PHE A 244 15.40 -20.18 14.64
C PHE A 244 16.66 -21.06 14.80
N ILE A 245 17.44 -20.83 15.87
CA ILE A 245 18.66 -21.62 16.15
C ILE A 245 18.36 -23.10 16.37
N ARG A 246 17.23 -23.40 17.03
CA ARG A 246 16.82 -24.79 17.33
C ARG A 246 16.29 -25.52 16.10
N LEU A 247 15.40 -24.89 15.34
CA LEU A 247 14.67 -25.52 14.23
C LEU A 247 15.43 -25.46 12.90
N LYS A 248 16.40 -24.55 12.74
CA LYS A 248 17.24 -24.39 11.54
C LYS A 248 16.40 -24.38 10.26
N LYS A 249 16.56 -25.38 9.39
CA LYS A 249 15.85 -25.48 8.10
C LYS A 249 14.34 -25.72 8.26
N LEU A 250 13.91 -26.40 9.31
CA LEU A 250 12.49 -26.69 9.56
C LEU A 250 11.70 -25.43 9.92
N TYR A 251 12.38 -24.38 10.38
CA TYR A 251 11.75 -23.08 10.65
C TYR A 251 11.09 -22.49 9.40
N PHE A 252 11.74 -22.63 8.24
CA PHE A 252 11.26 -22.09 6.97
C PHE A 252 10.07 -22.88 6.38
N CYS A 253 9.80 -24.09 6.87
CA CYS A 253 8.62 -24.84 6.44
C CYS A 253 7.35 -24.42 7.19
N GLN A 254 7.48 -23.67 8.30
CA GLN A 254 6.35 -23.32 9.14
C GLN A 254 5.78 -21.94 8.77
N VAL A 255 4.56 -21.92 8.24
CA VAL A 255 3.83 -20.70 7.84
C VAL A 255 3.75 -19.67 8.97
N TRP A 256 3.52 -20.12 10.21
CA TRP A 256 3.40 -19.23 11.37
C TRP A 256 4.70 -18.49 11.73
N SER A 257 5.85 -19.07 11.40
CA SER A 257 7.15 -18.43 11.63
C SER A 257 7.29 -17.13 10.81
N TYR A 258 6.74 -17.11 9.59
CA TYR A 258 6.73 -15.90 8.76
C TYR A 258 5.88 -14.77 9.35
N VAL A 259 4.77 -15.10 10.03
CA VAL A 259 3.94 -14.10 10.73
C VAL A 259 4.72 -13.48 11.89
N GLU A 260 5.43 -14.29 12.68
CA GLU A 260 6.24 -13.80 13.82
C GLU A 260 7.43 -12.94 13.34
N VAL A 261 8.15 -13.39 12.31
CA VAL A 261 9.22 -12.59 11.68
C VAL A 261 8.67 -11.30 11.08
N GLY A 262 7.49 -11.35 10.46
CA GLY A 262 6.80 -10.17 9.92
C GLY A 262 6.51 -9.12 10.99
N ILE A 263 5.97 -9.54 12.15
CA ILE A 263 5.74 -8.64 13.29
C ILE A 263 7.04 -8.00 13.76
N ILE A 264 8.10 -8.80 13.97
CA ILE A 264 9.40 -8.30 14.46
C ILE A 264 10.03 -7.34 13.45
N ALA A 265 10.06 -7.71 12.17
CA ALA A 265 10.64 -6.90 11.11
C ALA A 265 9.91 -5.56 10.98
N CYS A 266 8.58 -5.57 10.83
CA CYS A 266 7.78 -4.35 10.73
C CYS A 266 7.94 -3.50 12.00
N SER A 267 7.99 -4.11 13.19
CA SER A 267 8.17 -3.40 14.46
C SER A 267 9.50 -2.64 14.55
N TRP A 268 10.62 -3.29 14.20
CA TRP A 268 11.93 -2.65 14.22
C TRP A 268 12.06 -1.55 13.16
N THR A 269 11.55 -1.79 11.96
CA THR A 269 11.50 -0.77 10.91
C THR A 269 10.65 0.43 11.36
N ASN A 270 9.54 0.18 12.05
CA ASN A 270 8.67 1.23 12.57
C ASN A 270 9.37 2.10 13.63
N VAL A 271 10.17 1.49 14.51
CA VAL A 271 11.01 2.23 15.48
C VAL A 271 12.04 3.10 14.75
N GLY A 272 12.71 2.57 13.74
CA GLY A 272 13.68 3.34 12.94
C GLY A 272 13.05 4.55 12.24
N ILE A 273 11.88 4.36 11.63
CA ILE A 273 11.12 5.43 10.97
C ILE A 273 10.57 6.44 11.96
N HIS A 274 10.14 6.01 13.15
CA HIS A 274 9.72 6.94 14.20
C HIS A 274 10.88 7.85 14.63
N ILE A 275 12.08 7.29 14.81
CA ILE A 275 13.29 8.10 15.11
C ILE A 275 13.56 9.09 13.97
N TRP A 276 13.46 8.66 12.71
CA TRP A 276 13.63 9.54 11.56
C TRP A 276 12.59 10.66 11.53
N ARG A 277 11.31 10.36 11.76
CA ARG A 277 10.21 11.33 11.86
C ARG A 277 10.48 12.37 12.95
N VAL A 278 10.93 11.95 14.13
CA VAL A 278 11.24 12.87 15.25
C VAL A 278 12.42 13.77 14.91
N ASN A 279 13.45 13.24 14.25
CA ASN A 279 14.60 14.04 13.83
C ASN A 279 14.20 15.10 12.79
N GLU A 280 13.35 14.73 11.84
CA GLU A 280 12.85 15.65 10.82
C GLU A 280 11.93 16.73 11.40
N ALA A 281 11.03 16.35 12.32
CA ALA A 281 10.23 17.29 13.09
C ALA A 281 11.12 18.30 13.86
N LYS A 282 12.21 17.84 14.50
CA LYS A 282 13.18 18.72 15.17
C LYS A 282 13.90 19.65 14.21
N ARG A 283 14.25 19.18 13.00
CA ARG A 283 14.87 20.01 11.95
C ARG A 283 13.94 21.15 11.59
N ILE A 284 12.68 20.86 11.25
CA ILE A 284 11.67 21.85 10.88
C ILE A 284 11.44 22.87 12.00
N THR A 285 11.27 22.42 13.24
CA THR A 285 11.08 23.31 14.40
C THR A 285 12.28 24.21 14.64
N ARG A 286 13.50 23.73 14.41
CA ARG A 286 14.72 24.55 14.51
C ARG A 286 14.74 25.63 13.42
N LEU A 287 14.49 25.27 12.16
CA LEU A 287 14.43 26.24 11.06
C LEU A 287 13.35 27.30 11.31
N PHE A 288 12.17 26.90 11.79
CA PHE A 288 11.10 27.84 12.13
C PHE A 288 11.54 28.85 13.19
N ARG A 289 12.27 28.38 14.22
CA ARG A 289 12.77 29.24 15.29
C ARG A 289 13.87 30.20 14.83
N GLU A 290 14.77 29.76 13.96
CA GLU A 290 15.87 30.58 13.43
C GLU A 290 15.36 31.68 12.48
N THR A 291 14.30 31.39 11.73
CA THR A 291 13.72 32.30 10.73
C THR A 291 12.56 33.15 11.24
N ASN A 292 12.18 32.98 12.52
CA ASN A 292 10.96 33.56 13.11
C ASN A 292 9.69 33.29 12.28
N GLY A 293 9.68 32.22 11.48
CA GLY A 293 8.57 31.86 10.59
C GLY A 293 8.47 32.68 9.29
N ASP A 294 9.48 33.46 8.93
CA ASP A 294 9.51 34.27 7.69
C ASP A 294 10.11 33.49 6.48
N VAL A 295 10.08 32.16 6.54
CA VAL A 295 10.54 31.27 5.47
C VAL A 295 9.52 30.17 5.24
N TYR A 296 9.27 29.83 3.98
CA TYR A 296 8.51 28.64 3.62
C TYR A 296 9.24 27.38 4.08
N LEU A 297 8.58 26.59 4.92
CA LEU A 297 9.09 25.31 5.38
C LEU A 297 8.36 24.20 4.62
N ASN A 298 9.10 23.32 3.95
CA ASN A 298 8.48 22.21 3.23
C ASN A 298 8.23 21.02 4.16
N PHE A 299 6.96 20.58 4.28
CA PHE A 299 6.57 19.43 5.10
C PHE A 299 6.38 18.14 4.29
N GLN A 300 6.64 18.17 2.98
CA GLN A 300 6.45 17.03 2.07
C GLN A 300 7.21 15.78 2.54
N LEU A 301 8.46 15.92 2.96
CA LEU A 301 9.24 14.79 3.49
C LEU A 301 8.59 14.21 4.76
N LEU A 302 8.17 15.08 5.68
CA LEU A 302 7.54 14.65 6.93
C LEU A 302 6.23 13.90 6.66
N ALA A 303 5.45 14.34 5.66
CA ALA A 303 4.26 13.64 5.20
C ALA A 303 4.58 12.24 4.66
N TYR A 304 5.57 12.10 3.78
CA TYR A 304 5.97 10.79 3.26
C TYR A 304 6.51 9.85 4.34
N ILE A 305 7.27 10.36 5.31
CA ILE A 305 7.71 9.55 6.45
C ILE A 305 6.50 9.07 7.27
N ASN A 306 5.49 9.93 7.47
CA ASN A 306 4.27 9.59 8.18
C ASN A 306 3.42 8.54 7.45
N ASP A 307 3.36 8.59 6.12
CA ASP A 307 2.72 7.56 5.30
C ASP A 307 3.38 6.21 5.51
N ILE A 308 4.71 6.13 5.34
CA ILE A 308 5.47 4.87 5.46
C ILE A 308 5.30 4.32 6.89
N PHE A 309 5.34 5.19 7.91
CA PHE A 309 5.07 4.80 9.29
C PHE A 309 3.66 4.19 9.45
N SER A 310 2.64 4.83 8.88
CA SER A 310 1.24 4.35 8.95
C SER A 310 1.04 3.04 8.19
N PHE A 311 1.67 2.88 7.01
CA PHE A 311 1.66 1.64 6.24
C PHE A 311 2.28 0.48 7.02
N LEU A 312 3.44 0.70 7.64
CA LEU A 312 4.12 -0.33 8.44
C LEU A 312 3.34 -0.68 9.71
N LEU A 313 2.73 0.30 10.37
CA LEU A 313 1.83 0.04 11.49
C LEU A 313 0.63 -0.81 11.06
N GLY A 314 0.06 -0.53 9.88
CA GLY A 314 -0.97 -1.35 9.26
C GLY A 314 -0.55 -2.81 9.07
N PHE A 315 0.67 -3.05 8.56
CA PHE A 315 1.23 -4.41 8.46
C PHE A 315 1.44 -5.08 9.82
N CYS A 316 1.93 -4.34 10.82
CA CYS A 316 2.04 -4.85 12.20
C CYS A 316 0.68 -5.30 12.74
N CYS A 317 -0.37 -4.47 12.56
CA CYS A 317 -1.73 -4.81 12.96
C CYS A 317 -2.24 -6.04 12.20
N PHE A 318 -2.03 -6.09 10.88
CA PHE A 318 -2.42 -7.23 10.04
C PHE A 318 -1.80 -8.55 10.53
N PHE A 319 -0.48 -8.59 10.74
CA PHE A 319 0.18 -9.79 11.25
C PHE A 319 -0.25 -10.12 12.69
N GLY A 320 -0.45 -9.09 13.53
CA GLY A 320 -1.02 -9.25 14.86
C GLY A 320 -2.40 -9.92 14.84
N THR A 321 -3.27 -9.50 13.93
CA THR A 321 -4.59 -10.11 13.72
C THR A 321 -4.47 -11.55 13.19
N LEU A 322 -3.55 -11.83 12.25
CA LEU A 322 -3.29 -13.21 11.82
C LEU A 322 -2.78 -14.08 12.97
N LYS A 323 -1.97 -13.53 13.87
CA LYS A 323 -1.51 -14.24 15.08
C LYS A 323 -2.67 -14.59 16.00
N LEU A 324 -3.70 -13.76 16.10
CA LEU A 324 -4.93 -14.10 16.85
C LEU A 324 -5.64 -15.34 16.26
N LEU A 325 -5.64 -15.52 14.93
CA LEU A 325 -6.22 -16.72 14.31
C LEU A 325 -5.51 -18.01 14.78
N ARG A 326 -4.23 -17.94 15.15
CA ARG A 326 -3.51 -19.08 15.72
C ARG A 326 -4.09 -19.50 17.07
N LEU A 327 -4.52 -18.53 17.90
CA LEU A 327 -5.17 -18.81 19.19
C LEU A 327 -6.57 -19.40 18.99
N CYS A 328 -7.26 -19.02 17.91
CA CYS A 328 -8.58 -19.59 17.59
C CYS A 328 -8.53 -21.09 17.26
N ARG A 329 -7.37 -21.65 16.88
CA ARG A 329 -7.21 -23.09 16.57
C ARG A 329 -7.45 -24.01 17.77
N TYR A 330 -7.48 -23.49 19.00
CA TYR A 330 -7.83 -24.31 20.16
C TYR A 330 -9.32 -24.69 20.18
N ASN A 331 -10.20 -23.90 19.55
CA ASN A 331 -11.61 -24.27 19.41
C ASN A 331 -11.75 -25.39 18.37
N ARG A 332 -12.31 -26.53 18.77
CA ARG A 332 -12.49 -27.72 17.93
C ARG A 332 -13.18 -27.42 16.59
N ARG A 333 -14.20 -26.56 16.57
CA ARG A 333 -14.90 -26.19 15.33
C ARG A 333 -14.01 -25.39 14.38
N LEU A 334 -13.19 -24.49 14.93
CA LEU A 334 -12.25 -23.68 14.16
C LEU A 334 -11.01 -24.48 13.74
N ALA A 335 -10.58 -25.46 14.55
CA ALA A 335 -9.53 -26.41 14.21
C ALA A 335 -9.91 -27.25 12.99
N LEU A 336 -11.17 -27.72 12.91
CA LEU A 336 -11.70 -28.45 11.75
C LEU A 336 -11.56 -27.62 10.46
N LEU A 337 -11.94 -26.33 10.51
CA LEU A 337 -11.80 -25.41 9.37
C LEU A 337 -10.33 -25.20 8.99
N SER A 338 -9.46 -24.94 9.96
CA SER A 338 -8.02 -24.74 9.72
C SER A 338 -7.36 -25.98 9.12
N ASN A 339 -7.72 -27.18 9.59
CA ASN A 339 -7.18 -28.44 9.07
C ASN A 339 -7.71 -28.73 7.65
N THR A 340 -8.99 -28.41 7.39
CA THR A 340 -9.58 -28.51 6.05
C THR A 340 -8.84 -27.61 5.06
N LEU A 341 -8.57 -26.36 5.43
CA LEU A 341 -7.85 -25.41 4.58
C LEU A 341 -6.39 -25.86 4.38
N GLY A 342 -5.74 -26.37 5.43
CA GLY A 342 -4.38 -26.90 5.34
C GLY A 342 -4.27 -28.12 4.41
N ARG A 343 -5.25 -29.03 4.45
CA ARG A 343 -5.29 -30.22 3.58
C ARG A 343 -5.59 -29.85 2.13
N SER A 344 -6.57 -28.97 1.90
CA SER A 344 -6.95 -28.51 0.56
C SER A 344 -5.93 -27.56 -0.08
N ALA A 345 -4.99 -26.99 0.69
CA ALA A 345 -4.04 -25.98 0.21
C ALA A 345 -3.29 -26.38 -1.07
N ARG A 346 -2.84 -27.63 -1.20
CA ARG A 346 -2.11 -28.10 -2.39
C ARG A 346 -3.00 -28.11 -3.64
N GLU A 347 -4.24 -28.57 -3.50
CA GLU A 347 -5.23 -28.59 -4.59
C GLU A 347 -5.66 -27.16 -4.94
N LEU A 348 -5.89 -26.32 -3.93
CA LEU A 348 -6.22 -24.91 -4.10
C LEU A 348 -5.11 -24.12 -4.80
N ILE A 349 -3.84 -24.34 -4.45
CA ILE A 349 -2.69 -23.69 -5.12
C ILE A 349 -2.61 -24.13 -6.59
N SER A 350 -2.76 -25.43 -6.85
CA SER A 350 -2.71 -25.97 -8.21
C SER A 350 -3.86 -25.42 -9.07
N PHE A 351 -5.07 -25.36 -8.51
CA PHE A 351 -6.22 -24.77 -9.19
C PHE A 351 -6.11 -23.25 -9.34
N SER A 352 -5.54 -22.53 -8.37
CA SER A 352 -5.30 -21.09 -8.45
C SER A 352 -4.37 -20.73 -9.60
N PHE A 353 -3.40 -21.58 -9.94
CA PHE A 353 -2.57 -21.41 -11.13
C PHE A 353 -3.38 -21.50 -12.42
N MET A 354 -4.26 -22.50 -12.53
CA MET A 354 -5.18 -22.63 -13.68
C MET A 354 -6.14 -21.42 -13.78
N PHE A 355 -6.74 -21.03 -12.66
CA PHE A 355 -7.59 -19.84 -12.57
C PHE A 355 -6.86 -18.58 -13.04
N SER A 356 -5.60 -18.40 -12.61
CA SER A 356 -4.82 -17.21 -12.98
C SER A 356 -4.58 -17.11 -14.49
N ILE A 357 -4.38 -18.23 -15.19
CA ILE A 357 -4.24 -18.25 -16.65
C ILE A 357 -5.54 -17.80 -17.32
N ILE A 358 -6.69 -18.36 -16.90
CA ILE A 358 -8.01 -18.00 -17.44
C ILE A 358 -8.32 -16.53 -17.14
N PHE A 359 -8.09 -16.11 -15.89
CA PHE A 359 -8.32 -14.73 -15.45
C PHE A 359 -7.47 -13.76 -16.27
N MET A 360 -6.18 -14.03 -16.44
CA MET A 360 -5.29 -13.17 -17.23
C MET A 360 -5.70 -13.09 -18.71
N ALA A 361 -6.23 -14.18 -19.28
CA ALA A 361 -6.78 -14.15 -20.63
C ALA A 361 -7.99 -13.19 -20.73
N PHE A 362 -8.86 -13.17 -19.72
CA PHE A 362 -9.95 -12.20 -19.65
C PHE A 362 -9.45 -10.77 -19.38
N VAL A 363 -8.43 -10.57 -18.53
CA VAL A 363 -7.80 -9.25 -18.35
C VAL A 363 -7.30 -8.72 -19.70
N ALA A 364 -6.58 -9.54 -20.46
CA ALA A 364 -6.07 -9.16 -21.77
C ALA A 364 -7.20 -8.85 -22.76
N LEU A 365 -8.26 -9.66 -22.78
CA LEU A 365 -9.42 -9.46 -23.64
C LEU A 365 -10.13 -8.13 -23.34
N PHE A 366 -10.45 -7.88 -22.06
CA PHE A 366 -11.14 -6.65 -21.64
C PHE A 366 -10.26 -5.42 -21.87
N TYR A 367 -8.98 -5.50 -21.52
CA TYR A 367 -8.03 -4.42 -21.74
C TYR A 367 -7.99 -4.03 -23.22
N LEU A 368 -7.71 -4.98 -24.12
CA LEU A 368 -7.56 -4.67 -25.54
C LEU A 368 -8.86 -4.18 -26.20
N GLN A 369 -10.03 -4.64 -25.71
CA GLN A 369 -11.31 -4.24 -26.28
C GLN A 369 -11.81 -2.88 -25.75
N PHE A 370 -11.59 -2.58 -24.47
CA PHE A 370 -12.23 -1.46 -23.77
C PHE A 370 -11.25 -0.37 -23.31
N LEU A 371 -9.94 -0.49 -23.60
CA LEU A 371 -8.90 0.48 -23.23
C LEU A 371 -9.26 1.94 -23.55
N SER A 372 -9.87 2.18 -24.71
CA SER A 372 -10.21 3.54 -25.16
C SER A 372 -11.60 4.02 -24.77
N PHE A 373 -12.41 3.19 -24.12
CA PHE A 373 -13.83 3.48 -23.84
C PHE A 373 -14.15 3.53 -22.34
N ILE A 374 -13.48 2.70 -21.53
CA ILE A 374 -13.76 2.55 -20.09
C ILE A 374 -12.50 2.92 -19.31
N TRP A 375 -12.64 3.82 -18.33
CA TRP A 375 -11.51 4.32 -17.54
C TRP A 375 -10.86 3.23 -16.69
N GLU A 376 -11.66 2.32 -16.16
CA GLU A 376 -11.26 1.14 -15.41
C GLU A 376 -10.40 0.19 -16.26
N CYS A 377 -10.51 0.26 -17.60
CA CYS A 377 -9.69 -0.52 -18.53
C CYS A 377 -8.43 0.22 -18.99
N SER A 378 -8.10 1.39 -18.44
CA SER A 378 -6.95 2.22 -18.85
C SER A 378 -5.59 1.54 -18.65
N SER A 379 -5.47 0.67 -17.63
CA SER A 379 -4.27 -0.11 -17.36
C SER A 379 -4.61 -1.57 -17.11
N LEU A 380 -3.65 -2.48 -17.30
CA LEU A 380 -3.85 -3.90 -17.01
C LEU A 380 -4.21 -4.15 -15.54
N LEU A 381 -3.62 -3.38 -14.61
CA LEU A 381 -3.91 -3.49 -13.18
C LEU A 381 -5.33 -3.01 -12.86
N SER A 382 -5.72 -1.85 -13.39
CA SER A 382 -7.08 -1.31 -13.24
C SER A 382 -8.12 -2.27 -13.84
N THR A 383 -7.80 -2.86 -14.99
CA THR A 383 -8.67 -3.86 -15.64
C THR A 383 -8.82 -5.10 -14.76
N ALA A 384 -7.72 -5.58 -14.17
CA ALA A 384 -7.76 -6.70 -13.24
C ALA A 384 -8.59 -6.36 -11.99
N GLN A 385 -8.47 -5.15 -11.45
CA GLN A 385 -9.29 -4.67 -10.32
C GLN A 385 -10.78 -4.66 -10.70
N MET A 386 -11.13 -4.12 -11.86
CA MET A 386 -12.51 -4.14 -12.38
C MET A 386 -13.06 -5.56 -12.51
N LEU A 387 -12.26 -6.50 -13.03
CA LEU A 387 -12.68 -7.90 -13.16
C LEU A 387 -12.80 -8.61 -11.80
N PHE A 388 -12.00 -8.22 -10.79
CA PHE A 388 -12.20 -8.69 -9.41
C PHE A 388 -13.48 -8.10 -8.79
N GLU A 389 -13.82 -6.83 -9.05
CA GLU A 389 -15.12 -6.27 -8.63
C GLU A 389 -16.29 -7.00 -9.30
N MET A 390 -16.14 -7.32 -10.59
CA MET A 390 -17.11 -8.10 -11.35
C MET A 390 -17.26 -9.54 -10.80
N LEU A 391 -16.19 -10.15 -10.28
CA LEU A 391 -16.24 -11.44 -9.57
C LEU A 391 -17.07 -11.35 -8.28
N LEU A 392 -17.07 -10.21 -7.60
CA LEU A 392 -17.95 -9.93 -6.45
C LEU A 392 -19.39 -9.55 -6.87
N LEU A 393 -19.71 -9.67 -8.16
CA LEU A 393 -21.00 -9.26 -8.76
C LEU A 393 -21.31 -7.77 -8.56
N LYS A 394 -20.29 -6.94 -8.38
CA LYS A 394 -20.40 -5.48 -8.35
C LYS A 394 -19.89 -4.94 -9.69
N PHE A 395 -20.81 -4.57 -10.57
CA PHE A 395 -20.46 -4.02 -11.88
C PHE A 395 -21.58 -3.13 -12.43
N ASP A 396 -21.20 -2.15 -13.25
CA ASP A 396 -22.14 -1.40 -14.07
C ASP A 396 -22.13 -1.96 -15.50
N THR A 397 -23.26 -2.54 -15.93
CA THR A 397 -23.39 -3.07 -17.30
C THR A 397 -23.64 -1.97 -18.32
N THR A 398 -24.03 -0.77 -17.89
CA THR A 398 -24.35 0.32 -18.81
C THR A 398 -23.12 0.80 -19.56
N GLU A 399 -21.97 0.89 -18.91
CA GLU A 399 -20.72 1.32 -19.54
C GLU A 399 -20.22 0.30 -20.57
N ILE A 400 -20.28 -1.00 -20.24
CA ILE A 400 -19.85 -2.07 -21.15
C ILE A 400 -20.77 -2.17 -22.38
N THR A 401 -22.08 -2.03 -22.17
CA THR A 401 -23.07 -2.05 -23.27
C THR A 401 -22.98 -0.80 -24.14
N GLN A 402 -22.69 0.37 -23.57
CA GLN A 402 -22.46 1.58 -24.34
C GLN A 402 -21.18 1.52 -25.16
N ALA A 403 -20.10 0.95 -24.61
CA ALA A 403 -18.84 0.79 -25.31
C ALA A 403 -18.94 -0.19 -26.49
N ALA A 404 -19.61 -1.33 -26.30
CA ALA A 404 -19.84 -2.31 -27.36
C ALA A 404 -21.23 -2.97 -27.20
N PRO A 405 -22.28 -2.47 -27.90
CA PRO A 405 -23.66 -2.94 -27.71
C PRO A 405 -23.87 -4.44 -27.92
N PHE A 406 -23.11 -5.05 -28.84
CA PHE A 406 -23.23 -6.47 -29.16
C PHE A 406 -22.17 -7.32 -28.45
N LEU A 407 -20.87 -6.99 -28.63
CA LEU A 407 -19.77 -7.79 -28.09
C LEU A 407 -19.60 -7.63 -26.57
N GLY A 408 -19.95 -6.48 -26.00
CA GLY A 408 -19.83 -6.22 -24.56
C GLY A 408 -20.62 -7.21 -23.70
N PRO A 409 -21.93 -7.37 -23.94
CA PRO A 409 -22.74 -8.41 -23.27
C PRO A 409 -22.20 -9.82 -23.46
N ILE A 410 -21.64 -10.14 -24.63
CA ILE A 410 -21.07 -11.47 -24.91
C ILE A 410 -19.85 -11.71 -24.03
N TYR A 411 -18.89 -10.79 -24.00
CA TYR A 411 -17.68 -10.91 -23.18
C TYR A 411 -18.01 -10.95 -21.68
N PHE A 412 -18.94 -10.10 -21.25
CA PHE A 412 -19.45 -10.11 -19.88
C PHE A 412 -20.09 -11.46 -19.53
N THR A 413 -20.98 -11.98 -20.37
CA THR A 413 -21.65 -13.26 -20.12
C THR A 413 -20.66 -14.42 -20.07
N LEU A 414 -19.66 -14.43 -20.97
CA LEU A 414 -18.59 -15.42 -20.97
C LEU A 414 -17.76 -15.35 -19.69
N PHE A 415 -17.41 -14.14 -19.22
CA PHE A 415 -16.68 -13.98 -17.96
C PHE A 415 -17.47 -14.53 -16.78
N ILE A 416 -18.75 -14.18 -16.66
CA ILE A 416 -19.61 -14.68 -15.58
C ILE A 416 -19.76 -16.21 -15.66
N LEU A 417 -19.96 -16.77 -16.86
CA LEU A 417 -20.08 -18.22 -17.03
C LEU A 417 -18.80 -18.97 -16.62
N PHE A 418 -17.64 -18.56 -17.14
CA PHE A 418 -16.39 -19.29 -16.91
C PHE A 418 -15.78 -18.99 -15.54
N VAL A 419 -15.69 -17.72 -15.16
CA VAL A 419 -14.95 -17.31 -13.95
C VAL A 419 -15.85 -17.42 -12.72
N VAL A 420 -17.09 -16.91 -12.77
CA VAL A 420 -17.98 -16.94 -11.62
C VAL A 420 -18.60 -18.33 -11.47
N PHE A 421 -19.32 -18.85 -12.47
CA PHE A 421 -20.01 -20.13 -12.32
C PHE A 421 -19.09 -21.34 -12.32
N ILE A 422 -18.09 -21.43 -13.20
CA ILE A 422 -17.23 -22.61 -13.24
C ILE A 422 -16.11 -22.50 -12.17
N CYS A 423 -15.31 -21.44 -12.18
CA CYS A 423 -14.14 -21.41 -11.31
C CYS A 423 -14.49 -21.27 -9.81
N ILE A 424 -15.45 -20.43 -9.42
CA ILE A 424 -15.82 -20.32 -7.99
C ILE A 424 -16.43 -21.63 -7.49
N ASN A 425 -17.30 -22.28 -8.27
CA ASN A 425 -17.86 -23.57 -7.86
C ASN A 425 -16.79 -24.66 -7.75
N MET A 426 -15.74 -24.62 -8.58
CA MET A 426 -14.61 -25.52 -8.45
C MET A 426 -13.81 -25.26 -7.16
N PHE A 427 -13.58 -23.98 -6.80
CA PHE A 427 -12.99 -23.64 -5.49
C PHE A 427 -13.82 -24.21 -4.33
N VAL A 428 -15.14 -24.02 -4.36
CA VAL A 428 -16.06 -24.52 -3.33
C VAL A 428 -16.06 -26.05 -3.28
N SER A 429 -16.03 -26.73 -4.43
CA SER A 429 -16.00 -28.20 -4.49
C SER A 429 -14.73 -28.75 -3.85
N ILE A 430 -13.55 -28.21 -4.20
CA ILE A 430 -12.26 -28.64 -3.62
C ILE A 430 -12.28 -28.50 -2.09
N ILE A 431 -12.82 -27.39 -1.58
CA ILE A 431 -12.93 -27.15 -0.14
C ILE A 431 -13.91 -28.15 0.49
N ASN A 432 -15.07 -28.38 -0.12
CA ASN A 432 -16.10 -29.28 0.41
C ASN A 432 -15.64 -30.75 0.43
N ASP A 433 -14.92 -31.22 -0.59
CA ASP A 433 -14.40 -32.59 -0.64
C ASP A 433 -13.35 -32.82 0.44
N ASN A 434 -12.42 -31.88 0.60
CA ASN A 434 -11.45 -31.92 1.69
C ASN A 434 -12.09 -31.74 3.06
N PHE A 435 -13.16 -30.94 3.18
CA PHE A 435 -13.91 -30.76 4.42
C PHE A 435 -14.54 -32.08 4.87
N ARG A 436 -15.20 -32.79 3.95
CA ARG A 436 -15.77 -34.12 4.22
C ARG A 436 -14.68 -35.09 4.69
N ALA A 437 -13.55 -35.16 3.99
CA ALA A 437 -12.44 -36.03 4.34
C ALA A 437 -11.86 -35.75 5.74
N VAL A 438 -11.72 -34.47 6.13
CA VAL A 438 -11.22 -34.10 7.47
C VAL A 438 -12.27 -34.35 8.53
N ARG A 439 -13.54 -34.04 8.27
CA ARG A 439 -14.65 -34.28 9.20
C ARG A 439 -14.79 -35.77 9.52
N ASP A 440 -14.73 -36.62 8.50
CA ASP A 440 -14.87 -38.07 8.68
C ASP A 440 -13.66 -38.63 9.45
N TYR A 441 -12.44 -38.14 9.20
CA TYR A 441 -11.25 -38.45 10.02
C TYR A 441 -11.44 -38.03 11.49
N VAL A 442 -11.92 -36.81 11.74
CA VAL A 442 -12.16 -36.32 13.11
C VAL A 442 -13.21 -37.17 13.84
N HIS A 443 -14.30 -37.57 13.18
CA HIS A 443 -15.31 -38.45 13.79
C HIS A 443 -14.76 -39.84 14.12
N THR A 444 -13.81 -40.38 13.34
CA THR A 444 -13.17 -41.67 13.66
C THR A 444 -12.20 -41.61 14.85
N VAL A 445 -11.52 -40.48 15.04
CA VAL A 445 -10.58 -40.26 16.17
C VAL A 445 -11.32 -39.92 17.47
N ASP A 446 -12.55 -39.40 17.37
CA ASP A 446 -13.39 -38.95 18.48
C ASP A 446 -13.88 -40.05 19.41
N HIS A 447 -13.74 -41.34 19.04
CA HIS A 447 -14.03 -42.43 19.96
C HIS A 447 -13.02 -42.56 21.12
N ASP A 448 -11.83 -41.92 21.02
CA ASP A 448 -10.73 -42.14 21.97
C ASP A 448 -10.29 -40.92 22.80
N ASN A 449 -10.72 -39.68 22.49
CA ASN A 449 -10.22 -38.49 23.22
C ASN A 449 -11.27 -37.39 23.40
N GLU A 450 -12.09 -37.54 24.44
CA GLU A 450 -12.70 -36.37 25.08
C GLU A 450 -11.61 -35.54 25.82
N ASP A 451 -11.74 -34.21 25.72
CA ASP A 451 -11.31 -33.25 26.75
C ASP A 451 -9.88 -32.66 26.77
N VAL A 452 -9.50 -31.94 25.71
CA VAL A 452 -8.44 -30.91 25.80
C VAL A 452 -9.00 -29.55 26.27
N PHE A 453 -10.19 -29.17 25.80
CA PHE A 453 -10.80 -27.86 26.13
C PHE A 453 -11.32 -27.81 27.57
N ILE A 454 -11.87 -28.92 28.07
CA ILE A 454 -12.28 -29.07 29.47
C ILE A 454 -11.05 -29.00 30.40
N ASN A 455 -9.89 -29.53 29.99
CA ASN A 455 -8.66 -29.41 30.77
C ASN A 455 -8.12 -27.97 30.82
N PHE A 456 -8.16 -27.21 29.71
CA PHE A 456 -7.76 -25.80 29.72
C PHE A 456 -8.69 -24.95 30.60
N PHE A 457 -10.00 -25.20 30.55
CA PHE A 457 -10.98 -24.50 31.38
C PHE A 457 -10.88 -24.87 32.87
N LYS A 458 -10.58 -26.15 33.18
CA LYS A 458 -10.28 -26.62 34.55
C LYS A 458 -9.00 -26.01 35.11
N ILE A 459 -7.97 -25.76 34.28
CA ILE A 459 -6.74 -25.07 34.69
C ILE A 459 -7.02 -23.59 34.97
N LEU A 460 -7.84 -22.94 34.14
CA LEU A 460 -8.30 -21.56 34.38
C LEU A 460 -9.17 -21.44 35.63
N GLN A 461 -10.09 -22.39 35.88
CA GLN A 461 -10.87 -22.46 37.12
C GLN A 461 -10.00 -22.71 38.36
N ARG A 462 -8.95 -23.54 38.24
CA ARG A 462 -7.96 -23.73 39.32
C ARG A 462 -7.15 -22.46 39.59
N TRP A 463 -6.87 -21.66 38.57
CA TRP A 463 -6.22 -20.35 38.73
C TRP A 463 -7.17 -19.28 39.30
N CYS A 464 -8.47 -19.40 39.07
CA CYS A 464 -9.51 -18.52 39.62
C CYS A 464 -10.06 -18.93 41.00
N GLY A 465 -9.49 -19.95 41.66
CA GLY A 465 -9.68 -20.16 43.10
C GLY A 465 -10.96 -20.87 43.57
N ASN A 466 -11.64 -21.64 42.72
CA ASN A 466 -12.70 -22.54 43.21
C ASN A 466 -12.12 -23.94 43.46
N HIS A 467 -11.83 -24.25 44.72
CA HIS A 467 -11.59 -25.61 45.20
C HIS A 467 -12.93 -26.28 45.50
N GLU A 468 -13.36 -27.20 44.64
CA GLU A 468 -14.25 -28.28 45.07
C GLU A 468 -13.42 -29.56 45.22
N GLU A 469 -13.39 -30.07 46.45
CA GLU A 469 -12.87 -31.39 46.78
C GLU A 469 -13.82 -32.46 46.26
N SER A 470 -13.30 -33.38 45.44
CA SER A 470 -13.66 -34.79 45.59
C SER A 470 -12.44 -35.64 45.23
N VAL A 471 -11.97 -36.35 46.26
CA VAL A 471 -10.97 -37.39 46.16
C VAL A 471 -11.60 -38.58 45.48
N ASN A 472 -11.08 -38.96 44.30
CA ASN A 472 -11.03 -40.36 43.88
C ASN A 472 -9.61 -40.60 43.35
N THR A 473 -8.88 -41.41 44.11
CA THR A 473 -7.51 -41.85 43.86
C THR A 473 -7.44 -42.60 42.53
N VAL A 474 -6.99 -41.91 41.48
CA VAL A 474 -6.36 -42.55 40.33
C VAL A 474 -4.86 -42.36 40.49
N THR A 475 -4.15 -43.48 40.59
CA THR A 475 -2.70 -43.57 40.72
C THR A 475 -2.01 -42.76 39.62
N PHE A 476 -1.33 -41.68 40.02
CA PHE A 476 -0.53 -40.83 39.14
C PHE A 476 0.70 -41.60 38.67
N ASN A 477 0.70 -42.02 37.41
CA ASN A 477 1.88 -42.59 36.77
C ASN A 477 2.77 -41.44 36.28
N THR A 478 3.91 -41.21 36.94
CA THR A 478 4.87 -40.10 36.70
C THR A 478 5.53 -40.11 35.31
N LYS A 479 5.25 -41.10 34.46
CA LYS A 479 5.69 -41.12 33.04
C LYS A 479 4.88 -40.19 32.14
N THR A 480 3.61 -39.90 32.45
CA THR A 480 2.73 -39.14 31.55
C THR A 480 3.04 -37.63 31.57
N ASN A 481 3.50 -37.09 32.69
CA ASN A 481 3.82 -35.65 32.81
C ASN A 481 5.13 -35.26 32.11
N VAL A 482 6.11 -36.16 32.02
CA VAL A 482 7.34 -35.91 31.23
C VAL A 482 7.04 -35.99 29.73
N ILE A 483 6.10 -36.85 29.33
CA ILE A 483 5.64 -36.95 27.94
C ILE A 483 4.82 -35.71 27.54
N MET A 484 3.89 -35.24 28.40
CA MET A 484 3.02 -34.08 28.12
C MET A 484 3.79 -32.74 27.99
N ILE A 485 4.83 -32.53 28.80
CA ILE A 485 5.71 -31.35 28.65
C ILE A 485 6.63 -31.49 27.43
N SER A 486 7.01 -32.72 27.05
CA SER A 486 7.75 -32.98 25.80
C SER A 486 6.89 -32.81 24.54
N GLU A 487 5.57 -33.05 24.64
CA GLU A 487 4.60 -32.92 23.54
C GLU A 487 4.27 -31.46 23.21
N MET A 488 4.55 -30.51 24.10
CA MET A 488 4.50 -29.07 23.80
C MET A 488 5.73 -28.55 23.02
N ILE A 489 6.83 -29.31 22.91
CA ILE A 489 8.13 -28.77 22.46
C ILE A 489 8.56 -29.15 21.04
N ASP A 490 8.09 -30.24 20.40
CA ASP A 490 8.54 -30.53 19.03
C ASP A 490 7.64 -31.54 18.28
N PRO A 491 6.75 -31.11 17.37
CA PRO A 491 6.06 -32.04 16.48
C PRO A 491 6.98 -32.62 15.39
N VAL A 492 8.14 -32.01 15.16
CA VAL A 492 9.09 -32.39 14.10
C VAL A 492 9.96 -33.60 14.49
N LYS A 493 10.37 -33.72 15.76
CA LYS A 493 11.23 -34.83 16.22
C LYS A 493 10.54 -36.19 16.21
N ARG A 494 9.21 -36.23 16.39
CA ARG A 494 8.45 -37.49 16.40
C ARG A 494 8.34 -38.11 15.01
N LEU A 495 8.41 -37.31 13.94
CA LEU A 495 8.40 -37.83 12.57
C LEU A 495 9.76 -38.41 12.18
N SER A 496 10.88 -37.79 12.57
CA SER A 496 12.22 -38.33 12.28
C SER A 496 12.51 -39.60 13.08
N TYR A 497 12.15 -39.65 14.37
CA TYR A 497 12.40 -40.82 15.21
C TYR A 497 11.57 -42.04 14.79
N LYS A 498 10.32 -41.82 14.34
CA LYS A 498 9.49 -42.90 13.78
C LYS A 498 9.96 -43.35 12.39
N LEU A 499 10.58 -42.46 11.60
CA LEU A 499 11.20 -42.85 10.33
C LEU A 499 12.46 -43.67 10.56
N ASP A 500 13.28 -43.30 11.53
CA ASP A 500 14.50 -44.02 11.90
C ASP A 500 14.16 -45.38 12.55
N GLU A 501 13.11 -45.47 13.38
CA GLU A 501 12.61 -46.77 13.88
C GLU A 501 12.05 -47.65 12.76
N LEU A 502 11.37 -47.08 11.75
CA LEU A 502 10.90 -47.83 10.58
C LEU A 502 12.07 -48.34 9.73
N ILE A 503 13.10 -47.52 9.53
CA ILE A 503 14.32 -47.90 8.80
C ILE A 503 15.07 -49.01 9.54
N VAL A 504 15.25 -48.90 10.86
CA VAL A 504 15.89 -49.92 11.71
C VAL A 504 15.04 -51.19 11.80
N TYR A 505 13.71 -51.09 11.78
CA TYR A 505 12.81 -52.25 11.75
C TYR A 505 12.83 -52.95 10.39
N THR A 506 12.94 -52.23 9.28
CA THR A 506 13.14 -52.82 7.94
C THR A 506 14.52 -53.44 7.77
N ASP A 507 15.58 -52.83 8.32
CA ASP A 507 16.93 -53.40 8.32
C ASP A 507 17.03 -54.64 9.20
N ARG A 508 16.33 -54.70 10.35
CA ARG A 508 16.27 -55.92 11.17
C ARG A 508 15.42 -57.04 10.58
N ARG A 509 14.43 -56.75 9.74
CA ARG A 509 13.60 -57.78 9.08
C ARG A 509 14.21 -58.34 7.80
N TYR A 510 15.10 -57.59 7.15
CA TYR A 510 15.65 -57.96 5.83
C TYR A 510 17.20 -57.96 5.75
N GLY A 511 17.90 -57.50 6.78
CA GLY A 511 19.38 -57.47 6.85
C GLY A 511 19.97 -58.72 7.48
N GLU A 512 20.08 -59.78 6.66
CA GLU A 512 21.11 -60.85 6.65
C GLU A 512 20.51 -62.16 6.08
N LYS A 513 20.28 -62.17 4.76
CA LYS A 513 20.57 -63.36 3.95
C LYS A 513 21.35 -62.92 2.72
N THR A 514 22.64 -63.18 2.76
CA THR A 514 23.53 -63.23 1.60
C THR A 514 22.98 -64.18 0.55
N VAL A 515 22.26 -63.65 -0.44
CA VAL A 515 22.03 -64.37 -1.71
C VAL A 515 23.10 -63.90 -2.69
N ARG A 516 24.20 -64.66 -2.77
CA ARG A 516 25.09 -64.61 -3.93
C ARG A 516 24.30 -65.11 -5.13
N ILE A 517 24.00 -64.23 -6.08
CA ILE A 517 23.62 -64.65 -7.43
C ILE A 517 24.85 -64.40 -8.30
N ALA A 518 25.56 -65.49 -8.58
CA ALA A 518 26.61 -65.52 -9.59
C ALA A 518 25.95 -65.44 -10.97
N TRP A 519 26.46 -64.54 -11.80
CA TRP A 519 26.22 -64.59 -13.24
C TRP A 519 26.97 -65.80 -13.80
N ASN A 520 26.26 -66.69 -14.49
CA ASN A 520 26.90 -67.61 -15.41
C ASN A 520 26.06 -67.71 -16.68
N GLU A 521 26.62 -67.21 -17.76
CA GLU A 521 26.19 -67.49 -19.12
C GLU A 521 26.43 -68.96 -19.43
N THR A 522 25.51 -69.59 -20.18
CA THR A 522 25.72 -70.50 -21.33
C THR A 522 24.74 -71.68 -21.41
N THR A 523 24.25 -71.88 -22.65
CA THR A 523 23.78 -73.13 -23.29
C THR A 523 22.46 -73.76 -22.82
N VAL A 524 21.36 -73.69 -23.62
CA VAL A 524 20.99 -74.43 -24.85
C VAL A 524 20.09 -75.64 -24.56
N SER A 525 18.97 -75.70 -25.31
CA SER A 525 18.08 -76.85 -25.57
C SER A 525 17.12 -77.22 -24.41
N THR A 526 15.83 -77.55 -24.58
CA THR A 526 15.03 -78.07 -25.69
C THR A 526 13.55 -77.76 -25.48
N LEU A 527 12.84 -77.59 -26.61
CA LEU A 527 11.40 -77.81 -26.86
C LEU A 527 10.59 -78.59 -25.81
N ASN A 528 9.35 -78.15 -25.54
CA ASN A 528 8.17 -78.79 -26.17
C ASN A 528 6.87 -78.00 -26.01
N TRP A 529 6.13 -77.95 -27.11
CA TRP A 529 4.74 -77.50 -27.23
C TRP A 529 3.77 -78.56 -26.70
N SER A 530 2.64 -78.16 -26.10
CA SER A 530 1.28 -78.44 -26.61
C SER A 530 0.16 -78.25 -25.58
N MET A 531 -0.86 -77.53 -26.04
CA MET A 531 -2.32 -77.64 -25.82
C MET A 531 -2.87 -78.27 -24.53
N LYS A 532 -3.65 -77.46 -23.79
CA LYS A 532 -5.12 -77.53 -23.90
C LYS A 532 -5.75 -76.17 -23.59
#